data_AF-A0A917A4C3-F1
#
_entry.id   AF-A0A917A4C3-F1
#
_cell.length_a   1.000
_cell.length_b   1.000
_cell.length_c   1.000
_cell.angle_alpha   90.00
_cell.angle_beta   90.00
_cell.angle_gamma   90.00
#
_symmetry.space_group_name_H-M   'P 1'
#
loop_
_entity.id
_entity.type
_entity.pdbx_description
1 polymer ?
#
loop_
_entity_poly.entity_id
_entity_poly.type
_entity_poly.pdbx_seq_one_letter_code
_entity_poly.pdbx_strand_id
1 'polypeptide(L)'
;MGGRGAKLKNTSAIAKLRQAIKQGKTGDSSKSNSNLFDRSGENKRFRDAQYRKENIPRNSKRFISKIERNLADGVHGDIFEPYTIAKWADKQGHRNLNNKSPLEQLGIVKAYARTHNTKILSQMKDSNWYWW
;
A
#
# COMPACT_ATOMS: atom_id res chain seq x y z
N MET A 1 24.00 -8.71 61.80
CA MET A 1 22.89 -8.28 60.91
C MET A 1 23.24 -6.90 60.35
N GLY A 2 23.23 -6.72 59.02
CA GLY A 2 23.59 -5.44 58.42
C GLY A 2 23.70 -5.54 56.90
N GLY A 3 22.57 -5.63 56.22
CA GLY A 3 22.50 -5.55 54.76
C GLY A 3 22.93 -4.17 54.27
N ARG A 4 23.75 -4.13 53.22
CA ARG A 4 24.03 -2.91 52.46
C ARG A 4 23.69 -3.17 51.01
N GLY A 5 22.50 -2.72 50.64
CA GLY A 5 22.00 -2.70 49.27
C GLY A 5 22.92 -1.89 48.38
N ALA A 6 23.24 -2.45 47.22
CA ALA A 6 23.97 -1.79 46.16
C ALA A 6 23.15 -0.60 45.63
N LYS A 7 23.62 0.63 45.88
CA LYS A 7 23.17 1.81 45.14
C LYS A 7 23.74 1.73 43.73
N LEU A 8 22.93 1.23 42.78
CA LEU A 8 23.22 1.30 41.36
C LEU A 8 23.20 2.77 40.90
N LYS A 9 24.41 3.35 40.79
CA LYS A 9 24.66 4.60 40.07
C LYS A 9 24.53 4.33 38.57
N ASN A 10 23.35 4.58 37.99
CA ASN A 10 23.19 4.67 36.54
C ASN A 10 21.97 5.51 36.14
N THR A 11 21.85 6.70 36.73
CA THR A 11 20.84 7.69 36.37
C THR A 11 21.09 8.33 35.00
N SER A 12 22.33 8.32 34.49
CA SER A 12 22.68 8.84 33.16
C SER A 12 22.22 7.93 32.01
N ALA A 13 22.17 6.61 32.22
CA ALA A 13 21.70 5.66 31.21
C ALA A 13 20.18 5.76 31.01
N ILE A 14 19.42 5.93 32.10
CA ILE A 14 17.96 6.11 32.06
C ILE A 14 17.59 7.48 31.47
N ALA A 15 18.39 8.53 31.73
CA ALA A 15 18.18 9.85 31.13
C ALA A 15 18.43 9.83 29.60
N LYS A 16 19.48 9.15 29.13
CA LYS A 16 19.72 8.91 27.70
C LYS A 16 18.63 8.07 27.05
N LEU A 17 18.13 7.03 27.73
CA LEU A 17 16.99 6.23 27.26
C LEU A 17 15.71 7.07 27.14
N ARG A 18 15.42 7.94 28.11
CA ARG A 18 14.24 8.82 28.06
C ARG A 18 14.35 9.90 26.98
N GLN A 19 15.55 10.42 26.69
CA GLN A 19 15.76 11.33 25.55
C GLN A 19 15.66 10.60 24.21
N ALA A 20 16.20 9.38 24.09
CA ALA A 20 16.05 8.54 22.91
C ALA A 20 14.58 8.15 22.65
N ILE A 21 13.81 7.87 23.71
CA ILE A 21 12.36 7.57 23.60
C ILE A 21 11.56 8.83 23.24
N LYS A 22 11.94 10.03 23.74
CA LYS A 22 11.29 11.29 23.35
C LYS A 22 11.64 11.73 21.93
N GLN A 23 12.85 11.43 21.43
CA GLN A 23 13.26 11.71 20.05
C GLN A 23 12.81 10.63 19.04
N GLY A 24 12.47 9.43 19.51
CA GLY A 24 11.89 8.34 18.70
C GLY A 24 10.41 8.51 18.32
N LYS A 25 9.80 9.69 18.53
CA LYS A 25 8.43 10.01 18.07
C LYS A 25 8.35 11.04 16.94
N THR A 26 9.47 11.49 16.40
CA THR A 26 9.51 12.35 15.19
C THR A 26 10.74 12.05 14.35
N GLY A 27 10.85 10.80 13.92
CA GLY A 27 11.93 10.36 13.05
C GLY A 27 11.86 8.85 12.89
N ASP A 28 10.87 8.37 12.12
CA ASP A 28 10.89 7.00 11.63
C ASP A 28 12.10 6.84 10.71
N SER A 29 13.24 6.51 11.31
CA SER A 29 14.32 5.81 10.63
C SER A 29 13.85 4.38 10.34
N SER A 30 12.86 4.26 9.45
CA SER A 30 12.74 3.03 8.68
C SER A 30 13.90 3.05 7.69
N LYS A 31 14.77 2.04 7.75
CA LYS A 31 15.59 1.64 6.61
C LYS A 31 14.71 1.73 5.37
N SER A 32 14.94 2.73 4.52
CA SER A 32 14.11 2.93 3.34
C SER A 32 14.35 1.75 2.41
N ASN A 33 13.47 0.75 2.48
CA ASN A 33 13.15 -0.10 1.34
C ASN A 33 12.56 0.82 0.27
N SER A 34 13.41 1.59 -0.41
CA SER A 34 13.05 2.55 -1.47
C SER A 34 12.41 1.88 -2.69
N ASN A 35 12.26 0.55 -2.68
CA ASN A 35 11.56 -0.25 -3.67
C ASN A 35 10.16 -0.75 -3.24
N LEU A 36 9.70 -0.47 -2.01
CA LEU A 36 8.33 -0.82 -1.64
C LEU A 36 7.36 0.22 -2.22
N PHE A 37 6.43 -0.24 -3.05
CA PHE A 37 5.37 0.60 -3.60
C PHE A 37 4.48 1.14 -2.47
N ASP A 38 4.47 2.45 -2.27
CA ASP A 38 3.63 3.12 -1.27
C ASP A 38 2.19 3.27 -1.80
N ARG A 39 1.36 2.26 -1.52
CA ARG A 39 -0.08 2.28 -1.86
C ARG A 39 -0.76 3.55 -1.35
N SER A 40 -0.60 3.87 -0.06
CA SER A 40 -1.38 4.94 0.58
C SER A 40 -0.97 6.31 0.06
N GLY A 41 0.32 6.54 -0.18
CA GLY A 41 0.81 7.75 -0.82
C GLY A 41 0.35 7.89 -2.27
N GLU A 42 0.43 6.83 -3.07
CA GLU A 42 -0.03 6.83 -4.46
C GLU A 42 -1.54 7.08 -4.55
N ASN A 43 -2.34 6.42 -3.72
CA ASN A 43 -3.79 6.60 -3.68
C ASN A 43 -4.17 8.06 -3.37
N LYS A 44 -3.48 8.70 -2.40
CA LYS A 44 -3.66 10.14 -2.11
C LYS A 44 -3.30 11.02 -3.30
N ARG A 45 -2.20 10.74 -3.99
CA ARG A 45 -1.76 11.52 -5.16
C ARG A 45 -2.72 11.37 -6.33
N PHE A 46 -3.31 10.19 -6.52
CA PHE A 46 -4.32 9.96 -7.54
C PHE A 46 -5.64 10.73 -7.32
N ARG A 47 -5.81 11.45 -6.21
CA ARG A 47 -6.88 12.45 -6.06
C ARG A 47 -6.68 13.64 -6.99
N ASP A 48 -5.44 13.97 -7.32
CA ASP A 48 -5.10 15.03 -8.25
C ASP A 48 -5.32 14.60 -9.71
N ALA A 49 -6.03 15.44 -10.47
CA ALA A 49 -6.40 15.13 -11.86
C ALA A 49 -5.22 15.18 -12.84
N GLN A 50 -4.27 16.08 -12.62
CA GLN A 50 -3.07 16.19 -13.43
C GLN A 50 -2.17 14.98 -13.18
N TYR A 51 -1.96 14.62 -11.92
CA TYR A 51 -1.20 13.43 -11.54
C TYR A 51 -1.78 12.17 -12.17
N ARG A 52 -3.12 12.00 -12.15
CA ARG A 52 -3.79 10.89 -12.84
C ARG A 52 -3.40 10.84 -14.32
N LYS A 53 -3.50 11.95 -15.05
CA LYS A 53 -3.20 11.98 -16.49
C LYS A 53 -1.75 11.59 -16.80
N GLU A 54 -0.82 12.00 -15.95
CA GLU A 54 0.62 11.75 -16.15
C GLU A 54 1.05 10.35 -15.71
N ASN A 55 0.38 9.75 -14.72
CA ASN A 55 0.82 8.52 -14.05
C ASN A 55 -0.05 7.30 -14.37
N ILE A 56 -1.12 7.44 -15.15
CA ILE A 56 -1.88 6.30 -15.64
C ILE A 56 -1.06 5.58 -16.71
N PRO A 57 -0.77 4.27 -16.55
CA PRO A 57 -0.03 3.52 -17.55
C PRO A 57 -0.73 3.51 -18.91
N ARG A 58 0.05 3.52 -19.99
CA ARG A 58 -0.51 3.47 -21.35
C ARG A 58 -1.33 2.19 -21.54
N ASN A 59 -2.46 2.31 -22.23
CA ASN A 59 -3.35 1.19 -22.54
C ASN A 59 -3.82 0.41 -21.29
N SER A 60 -4.23 1.14 -20.24
CA SER A 60 -4.78 0.58 -18.99
C SER A 60 -6.22 1.01 -18.69
N LYS A 61 -6.81 1.91 -19.48
CA LYS A 61 -8.12 2.52 -19.19
C LYS A 61 -9.24 1.48 -19.02
N ARG A 62 -9.31 0.46 -19.89
CA ARG A 62 -10.35 -0.58 -19.78
C ARG A 62 -10.11 -1.46 -18.56
N PHE A 63 -8.86 -1.80 -18.26
CA PHE A 63 -8.48 -2.52 -17.05
C PHE A 63 -8.92 -1.75 -15.78
N ILE A 64 -8.62 -0.45 -15.70
CA ILE A 64 -9.05 0.41 -14.60
C ILE A 64 -10.58 0.40 -14.48
N SER A 65 -11.30 0.64 -15.58
CA SER A 65 -12.77 0.67 -15.56
C SER A 65 -13.42 -0.66 -15.17
N LYS A 66 -12.80 -1.80 -15.50
CA LYS A 66 -13.26 -3.11 -15.02
C LYS A 66 -13.14 -3.23 -13.50
N ILE A 67 -12.02 -2.79 -12.94
CA ILE A 67 -11.83 -2.82 -11.48
C ILE A 67 -12.79 -1.83 -10.81
N GLU A 68 -12.95 -0.62 -11.36
CA GLU A 68 -13.91 0.37 -10.88
C GLU A 68 -15.32 -0.23 -10.76
N ARG A 69 -15.81 -0.93 -11.79
CA ARG A 69 -17.13 -1.60 -11.76
C ARG A 69 -17.26 -2.63 -10.65
N ASN A 70 -16.20 -3.41 -10.40
CA ASN A 70 -16.20 -4.43 -9.34
C ASN A 70 -16.08 -3.83 -7.94
N LEU A 71 -15.56 -2.60 -7.82
CA LEU A 71 -15.41 -1.89 -6.56
C LEU A 71 -16.51 -0.82 -6.34
N ALA A 72 -17.41 -0.62 -7.31
CA ALA A 72 -18.42 0.44 -7.31
C ALA A 72 -19.53 0.23 -6.26
N ASP A 73 -19.75 -1.00 -5.80
CA ASP A 73 -20.82 -1.36 -4.84
C ASP A 73 -20.50 -1.00 -3.37
N GLY A 74 -19.79 0.10 -3.15
CA GLY A 74 -19.95 0.90 -1.92
C GLY A 74 -19.31 0.40 -0.63
N VAL A 75 -18.52 -0.67 -0.62
CA VAL A 75 -17.92 -1.17 0.63
C VAL A 75 -16.40 -1.29 0.52
N HIS A 76 -15.70 -0.21 0.90
CA HIS A 76 -14.30 -0.22 1.39
C HIS A 76 -13.12 -0.29 0.40
N GLY A 77 -13.31 0.05 -0.89
CA GLY A 77 -12.21 0.38 -1.78
C GLY A 77 -11.99 1.90 -1.83
N ASP A 78 -10.78 2.40 -1.58
CA ASP A 78 -10.45 3.78 -1.93
C ASP A 78 -10.80 4.02 -3.40
N ILE A 79 -11.51 5.10 -3.73
CA ILE A 79 -11.97 5.41 -5.10
C ILE A 79 -10.82 5.37 -6.13
N PHE A 80 -9.59 5.65 -5.68
CA PHE A 80 -8.40 5.69 -6.53
C PHE A 80 -7.57 4.40 -6.51
N GLU A 81 -8.07 3.35 -5.86
CA GLU A 81 -7.46 2.03 -5.83
C GLU A 81 -7.27 1.43 -7.24
N PRO A 82 -8.23 1.53 -8.19
CA PRO A 82 -8.05 1.05 -9.56
C PRO A 82 -6.84 1.67 -10.28
N TYR A 83 -6.61 2.97 -10.09
CA TYR A 83 -5.44 3.68 -10.64
C TYR A 83 -4.14 3.22 -9.98
N THR A 84 -4.19 3.01 -8.67
CA THR A 84 -3.07 2.52 -7.86
C THR A 84 -2.65 1.12 -8.28
N ILE A 85 -3.60 0.23 -8.53
CA ILE A 85 -3.36 -1.12 -9.05
C ILE A 85 -2.69 -1.06 -10.43
N ALA A 86 -3.22 -0.23 -11.34
CA ALA A 86 -2.66 -0.10 -12.67
C ALA A 86 -1.20 0.37 -12.63
N LYS A 87 -0.91 1.42 -11.84
CA LYS A 87 0.47 1.94 -11.69
C LYS A 87 1.40 0.93 -11.03
N TRP A 88 0.93 0.21 -10.00
CA TRP A 88 1.71 -0.87 -9.41
C TRP A 88 2.03 -1.94 -10.44
N ALA A 89 1.05 -2.38 -11.23
CA ALA A 89 1.24 -3.40 -12.26
C ALA A 89 2.29 -2.97 -13.31
N ASP A 90 2.24 -1.72 -13.75
CA ASP A 90 3.25 -1.17 -14.67
C ASP A 90 4.65 -1.16 -14.06
N LYS A 91 4.78 -0.77 -12.78
CA LYS A 91 6.05 -0.87 -12.03
C LYS A 91 6.54 -2.31 -11.85
N GLN A 92 5.65 -3.30 -11.82
CA GLN A 92 6.00 -4.73 -11.83
C GLN A 92 6.33 -5.26 -13.24
N GLY A 93 6.33 -4.42 -14.27
CA GLY A 93 6.63 -4.80 -15.65
C GLY A 93 5.42 -5.25 -16.47
N HIS A 94 4.21 -5.21 -15.91
CA HIS A 94 2.99 -5.52 -16.65
C HIS A 94 2.52 -4.32 -17.48
N ARG A 95 3.04 -4.23 -18.72
CA ARG A 95 2.63 -3.22 -19.70
C ARG A 95 1.38 -3.65 -20.47
N ASN A 96 0.72 -2.69 -21.12
CA ASN A 96 -0.44 -2.91 -22.00
C ASN A 96 -1.57 -3.73 -21.34
N LEU A 97 -1.97 -3.33 -20.14
CA LEU A 97 -2.91 -4.07 -19.28
C LEU A 97 -4.21 -4.46 -20.00
N ASN A 98 -4.72 -3.62 -20.90
CA ASN A 98 -5.93 -3.91 -21.67
C ASN A 98 -5.79 -5.11 -22.63
N ASN A 99 -4.58 -5.38 -23.13
CA ASN A 99 -4.31 -6.47 -24.08
C ASN A 99 -4.12 -7.82 -23.38
N LYS A 100 -3.92 -7.80 -22.05
CA LYS A 100 -3.79 -9.01 -21.26
C LYS A 100 -5.10 -9.78 -21.25
N SER A 101 -4.99 -11.11 -21.19
CA SER A 101 -6.16 -11.97 -21.03
C SER A 101 -6.89 -11.67 -19.71
N PRO A 102 -8.20 -11.96 -19.61
CA PRO A 102 -8.93 -11.80 -18.36
C PRO A 102 -8.28 -12.52 -17.16
N LEU A 103 -7.70 -13.71 -17.38
CA LEU A 103 -7.00 -14.46 -16.35
C LEU A 103 -5.71 -13.79 -15.89
N GLU A 104 -4.93 -13.21 -16.80
CA GLU A 104 -3.75 -12.42 -16.45
C GLU A 104 -4.12 -11.15 -15.68
N GLN A 105 -5.15 -10.43 -16.14
CA GLN A 105 -5.66 -9.24 -15.45
C GLN A 105 -6.10 -9.58 -14.02
N LEU A 106 -6.84 -10.68 -13.85
CA LEU A 106 -7.21 -11.23 -12.54
C LEU A 106 -5.98 -11.58 -11.70
N GLY A 107 -4.97 -12.22 -12.29
CA GLY A 107 -3.71 -12.57 -11.63
C GLY A 107 -2.97 -11.35 -11.08
N ILE A 108 -2.91 -10.28 -11.86
CA ILE A 108 -2.32 -8.99 -11.46
C ILE A 108 -3.06 -8.40 -10.25
N VAL A 109 -4.39 -8.34 -10.31
CA VAL A 109 -5.19 -7.81 -9.18
C VAL A 109 -5.01 -8.67 -7.93
N LYS A 110 -5.00 -10.00 -8.05
CA LYS A 110 -4.74 -10.90 -6.92
C LYS A 110 -3.35 -10.69 -6.32
N ALA A 111 -2.32 -10.54 -7.15
CA ALA A 111 -0.95 -10.31 -6.70
C ALA A 111 -0.82 -8.98 -5.95
N TYR A 112 -1.42 -7.92 -6.47
CA TYR A 112 -1.54 -6.64 -5.78
C TYR A 112 -2.27 -6.78 -4.44
N ALA A 113 -3.45 -7.38 -4.46
CA ALA A 113 -4.33 -7.43 -3.29
C ALA A 113 -3.73 -8.24 -2.13
N ARG A 114 -2.96 -9.30 -2.42
CA ARG A 114 -2.20 -10.06 -1.39
C ARG A 114 -1.21 -9.22 -0.61
N THR A 115 -0.63 -8.22 -1.25
CA THR A 115 0.49 -7.45 -0.71
C THR A 115 0.07 -6.08 -0.18
N HIS A 116 -0.96 -5.47 -0.78
CA HIS A 116 -1.33 -4.08 -0.52
C HIS A 116 -2.76 -3.88 0.01
N ASN A 117 -3.70 -4.77 -0.32
CA ASN A 117 -5.10 -4.61 0.07
C ASN A 117 -5.86 -5.93 0.07
N THR A 118 -5.82 -6.65 1.20
CA THR A 118 -6.45 -7.98 1.34
C THR A 118 -7.98 -7.92 1.27
N LYS A 119 -8.61 -6.76 1.48
CA LYS A 119 -10.06 -6.60 1.34
C LYS A 119 -10.53 -6.84 -0.09
N ILE A 120 -9.72 -6.47 -1.08
CA ILE A 120 -10.00 -6.76 -2.49
C ILE A 120 -10.03 -8.28 -2.71
N LEU A 121 -9.15 -9.05 -2.06
CA LEU A 121 -9.20 -10.52 -2.18
C LEU A 121 -10.48 -11.10 -1.60
N SER A 122 -10.95 -10.58 -0.46
CA SER A 122 -12.22 -11.02 0.13
C SER A 122 -13.38 -10.72 -0.82
N GLN A 123 -13.44 -9.50 -1.38
CA GLN A 123 -14.46 -9.15 -2.37
C GLN A 123 -14.40 -10.05 -3.61
N MET A 124 -13.22 -10.34 -4.14
CA MET A 124 -13.05 -11.25 -5.27
C MET A 124 -13.55 -12.69 -4.99
N LYS A 125 -13.72 -13.07 -3.71
CA LYS A 125 -14.27 -14.37 -3.30
C LYS A 125 -15.77 -14.30 -3.03
N ASP A 126 -16.22 -13.21 -2.43
CA ASP A 126 -17.61 -13.03 -1.97
C ASP A 126 -18.52 -12.47 -3.07
N SER A 127 -17.96 -11.80 -4.08
CA SER A 127 -18.68 -11.24 -5.23
C SER A 127 -18.39 -11.98 -6.53
N ASN A 128 -19.35 -11.94 -7.45
CA ASN A 128 -19.15 -12.34 -8.85
C ASN A 128 -18.29 -11.30 -9.55
N TRP A 129 -16.99 -11.27 -9.24
CA TRP A 129 -16.06 -10.31 -9.83
C TRP A 129 -16.07 -10.45 -11.36
N TYR A 130 -16.61 -9.44 -12.01
CA TYR A 130 -16.97 -9.42 -13.41
C TYR A 130 -15.81 -8.93 -14.27
N TRP A 131 -15.24 -9.82 -15.07
CA TRP A 131 -14.14 -9.49 -16.00
C TRP A 131 -14.56 -9.39 -17.47
N TRP A 132 -15.85 -9.61 -17.78
CA TRP A 132 -16.38 -9.75 -19.14
C TRP A 132 -17.08 -8.47 -19.64
#